data_AF-A0A918EGY3-F1
#
_entry.id   AF-A0A918EGY3-F1
#
_cell.length_a   1.000
_cell.length_b   1.000
_cell.length_c   1.000
_cell.angle_alpha   90.00
_cell.angle_beta   90.00
_cell.angle_gamma   90.00
#
_symmetry.space_group_name_H-M   'P 1'
#
loop_
_entity.id
_entity.type
_entity.pdbx_description
1 polymer ?
#
loop_
_entity_poly.entity_id
_entity_poly.type
_entity_poly.pdbx_seq_one_letter_code
_entity_poly.pdbx_strand_id
1 'polypeptide(L)'
;MQLVTEDNITELAVRRWATARDPRTRELLTALVRHLHAFAREVRLTEAEWAAAIRWLTATGQISDDKREEFILASDVLGLSMLVVQLNHRLDPAATPATVLGPFHVDGSPELGFGGDMSDGVAGTPLYITGTVRSLDGTPVGDAVLDVWQADADGNYEAQLGEVDEARLRAKYRTRADGAYCVRTITPKGYSIPMDGPVGDLIRQTGISHFRPAHVHFLLAVDGYRPLITHLFQEGAQYLDSDVVFGTKQELVVAFEPREPGPTPDGGESAVPWVQARYDFVLQPA
;
A
#
# COMPACT_ATOMS: atom_id res chain seq x y z
N MET A 1 -11.37 40.78 26.41
CA MET A 1 -11.98 39.54 25.89
C MET A 1 -12.39 39.82 24.45
N GLN A 2 -11.74 39.18 23.47
CA GLN A 2 -12.07 39.40 22.05
C GLN A 2 -13.20 38.45 21.68
N LEU A 3 -14.33 38.98 21.21
CA LEU A 3 -15.45 38.17 20.74
C LEU A 3 -15.11 37.55 19.38
N VAL A 4 -15.65 36.36 19.12
CA VAL A 4 -15.44 35.64 17.86
C VAL A 4 -16.14 36.37 16.72
N THR A 5 -15.42 36.57 15.63
CA THR A 5 -15.94 37.04 14.33
C THR A 5 -15.47 36.09 13.24
N GLU A 6 -16.05 36.24 12.04
CA GLU A 6 -15.54 35.53 10.87
C GLU A 6 -14.04 35.82 10.69
N ASP A 7 -13.60 37.08 10.72
CA ASP A 7 -12.19 37.42 10.46
C ASP A 7 -11.20 36.85 11.48
N ASN A 8 -11.60 36.72 12.76
CA ASN A 8 -10.66 36.39 13.84
C ASN A 8 -10.74 34.94 14.34
N ILE A 9 -11.74 34.14 13.94
CA ILE A 9 -11.96 32.79 14.49
C ILE A 9 -10.77 31.87 14.26
N THR A 10 -10.09 31.97 13.11
CA THR A 10 -8.91 31.14 12.81
C THR A 10 -7.77 31.42 13.80
N GLU A 11 -7.45 32.69 14.04
CA GLU A 11 -6.40 33.06 14.99
C GLU A 11 -6.76 32.64 16.41
N LEU A 12 -8.01 32.84 16.82
CA LEU A 12 -8.47 32.43 18.15
C LEU A 12 -8.39 30.91 18.33
N ALA A 13 -8.81 30.12 17.35
CA ALA A 13 -8.70 28.66 17.38
C ALA A 13 -7.24 28.20 17.44
N VAL A 14 -6.37 28.77 16.59
CA VAL A 14 -4.93 28.48 16.61
C VAL A 14 -4.31 28.81 17.96
N ARG A 15 -4.62 29.96 18.57
CA ARG A 15 -4.12 30.32 19.91
C ARG A 15 -4.56 29.33 20.98
N ARG A 16 -5.78 28.77 20.88
CA ARG A 16 -6.27 27.74 21.82
C ARG A 16 -5.49 26.44 21.65
N TRP A 17 -5.33 25.94 20.43
CA TRP A 17 -4.53 24.73 20.18
C TRP A 17 -3.03 24.92 20.47
N ALA A 18 -2.53 26.15 20.40
CA ALA A 18 -1.17 26.49 20.81
C ALA A 18 -0.89 26.25 22.31
N THR A 19 -1.92 26.02 23.14
CA THR A 19 -1.76 25.69 24.57
C THR A 19 -1.47 24.20 24.83
N ALA A 20 -1.48 23.35 23.80
CA ALA A 20 -1.14 21.92 23.93
C ALA A 20 0.24 21.75 24.61
N ARG A 21 0.31 20.85 25.60
CA ARG A 21 1.52 20.63 26.43
C ARG A 21 2.65 20.02 25.61
N ASP A 22 2.33 19.04 24.78
CA ASP A 22 3.28 18.40 23.88
C ASP A 22 3.62 19.33 22.69
N PRO A 23 4.90 19.66 22.46
CA PRO A 23 5.30 20.55 21.37
C PRO A 23 4.90 20.06 19.98
N ARG A 24 4.96 18.74 19.72
CA ARG A 24 4.63 18.19 18.40
C ARG A 24 3.13 18.23 18.13
N THR A 25 2.32 17.85 19.10
CA THR A 25 0.85 17.96 19.07
C THR A 25 0.43 19.41 18.81
N ARG A 26 1.10 20.37 19.46
CA ARG A 26 0.87 21.80 19.24
C ARG A 26 1.13 22.21 17.79
N GLU A 27 2.27 21.80 17.25
CA GLU A 27 2.63 22.07 15.85
C GLU A 27 1.58 21.51 14.88
N LEU A 28 1.25 20.22 15.04
CA LEU A 28 0.30 19.50 14.17
C LEU A 28 -1.09 20.14 14.19
N LEU A 29 -1.66 20.38 15.38
CA LEU A 29 -3.03 20.87 15.50
C LEU A 29 -3.16 22.34 15.10
N THR A 30 -2.13 23.16 15.35
CA THR A 30 -2.15 24.55 14.86
C THR A 30 -2.02 24.64 13.33
N ALA A 31 -1.25 23.76 12.69
CA ALA A 31 -1.20 23.67 11.24
C ALA A 31 -2.53 23.16 10.66
N LEU A 32 -3.05 22.06 11.19
CA LEU A 32 -4.33 21.47 10.75
C LEU A 32 -5.47 22.49 10.78
N VAL A 33 -5.63 23.23 11.88
CA VAL A 33 -6.69 24.24 12.02
C VAL A 33 -6.56 25.36 10.99
N ARG A 34 -5.33 25.81 10.70
CA ARG A 34 -5.10 26.84 9.66
C ARG A 34 -5.56 26.33 8.30
N HIS A 35 -5.14 25.13 7.91
CA HIS A 35 -5.49 24.56 6.60
C HIS A 35 -6.97 24.22 6.48
N LEU A 36 -7.59 23.70 7.55
CA LEU A 36 -9.03 23.40 7.56
C LEU A 36 -9.88 24.68 7.42
N HIS A 37 -9.53 25.76 8.13
CA HIS A 37 -10.23 27.03 8.00
C HIS A 37 -9.96 27.70 6.65
N ALA A 38 -8.75 27.56 6.10
CA ALA A 38 -8.43 28.06 4.76
C ALA A 38 -9.28 27.38 3.69
N PHE A 39 -9.39 26.04 3.73
CA PHE A 39 -10.28 25.27 2.84
C PHE A 39 -11.74 25.75 2.93
N ALA A 40 -12.30 25.85 4.14
CA ALA A 40 -13.68 26.26 4.33
C ALA A 40 -13.96 27.67 3.77
N ARG A 41 -13.00 28.58 3.85
CA ARG A 41 -13.09 29.93 3.26
C ARG A 41 -12.96 29.93 1.76
N GLU A 42 -12.00 29.19 1.24
CA GLU A 42 -11.70 29.07 -0.19
C GLU A 42 -12.95 28.64 -0.97
N VAL A 43 -13.64 27.61 -0.48
CA VAL A 43 -14.82 27.06 -1.14
C VAL A 43 -16.13 27.71 -0.69
N ARG A 44 -16.08 28.60 0.32
CA ARG A 44 -17.26 29.18 1.00
C ARG A 44 -18.24 28.09 1.46
N LEU A 45 -17.74 27.13 2.22
CA LEU A 45 -18.46 25.93 2.64
C LEU A 45 -19.81 26.28 3.27
N THR A 46 -20.89 25.73 2.70
CA THR A 46 -22.26 25.94 3.22
C THR A 46 -22.57 25.02 4.40
N GLU A 47 -23.59 25.36 5.17
CA GLU A 47 -24.07 24.51 6.28
C GLU A 47 -24.53 23.12 5.80
N ALA A 48 -25.13 23.05 4.60
CA ALA A 48 -25.58 21.80 4.01
C ALA A 48 -24.40 20.89 3.58
N GLU A 49 -23.38 21.48 2.95
CA GLU A 49 -22.14 20.76 2.57
C GLU A 49 -21.35 20.32 3.81
N TRP A 50 -21.24 21.19 4.82
CA TRP A 50 -20.63 20.83 6.11
C TRP A 50 -21.37 19.65 6.76
N ALA A 51 -22.71 19.71 6.83
CA ALA A 51 -23.50 18.61 7.39
C ALA A 51 -23.35 17.31 6.58
N ALA A 52 -23.19 17.41 5.25
CA ALA A 52 -22.89 16.26 4.41
C ALA A 52 -21.50 15.66 4.70
N ALA A 53 -20.47 16.49 4.85
CA ALA A 53 -19.13 16.05 5.21
C ALA A 53 -19.10 15.36 6.59
N ILE A 54 -19.84 15.89 7.58
CA ILE A 54 -19.95 15.25 8.91
C ILE A 54 -20.65 13.89 8.81
N ARG A 55 -21.72 13.76 8.03
CA ARG A 55 -22.37 12.45 7.79
C ARG A 55 -21.43 11.48 7.11
N TRP A 56 -20.67 11.92 6.11
CA TRP A 56 -19.68 11.10 5.42
C TRP A 56 -18.60 10.60 6.38
N LEU A 57 -17.97 11.49 7.16
CA LEU A 57 -16.97 11.10 8.17
C LEU A 57 -17.52 10.14 9.22
N THR A 58 -18.78 10.34 9.64
CA THR A 58 -19.46 9.44 10.58
C THR A 58 -19.64 8.05 9.98
N ALA A 59 -20.12 7.95 8.74
CA ALA A 59 -20.31 6.69 8.05
C ALA A 59 -18.97 5.97 7.79
N THR A 60 -17.91 6.70 7.46
CA THR A 60 -16.55 6.16 7.28
C THR A 60 -16.06 5.49 8.56
N GLY A 61 -16.29 6.12 9.72
CA GLY A 61 -15.96 5.50 11.00
C GLY A 61 -16.84 4.29 11.35
N GLN A 62 -18.13 4.32 11.02
CA GLN A 62 -19.08 3.25 11.36
C GLN A 62 -18.89 1.96 10.55
N ILE A 63 -18.41 2.06 9.31
CA ILE A 63 -18.16 0.89 8.46
C ILE A 63 -16.77 0.27 8.70
N SER A 64 -15.88 0.96 9.44
CA SER A 64 -14.54 0.46 9.71
C SER A 64 -14.55 -0.56 10.86
N ASP A 65 -13.80 -1.65 10.71
CA ASP A 65 -13.63 -2.74 11.66
C ASP A 65 -12.21 -3.37 11.54
N ASP A 66 -11.96 -4.47 12.26
CA ASP A 66 -10.64 -5.14 12.28
C ASP A 66 -10.17 -5.65 10.90
N LYS A 67 -11.07 -5.78 9.92
CA LYS A 67 -10.78 -6.26 8.55
C LYS A 67 -10.87 -5.14 7.50
N ARG A 68 -11.59 -4.05 7.80
CA ARG A 68 -11.83 -2.93 6.88
C ARG A 68 -11.52 -1.60 7.55
N GLU A 69 -10.58 -0.85 6.98
CA GLU A 69 -10.26 0.51 7.44
C GLU A 69 -10.63 1.56 6.39
N GLU A 70 -11.86 2.05 6.42
CA GLU A 70 -12.38 3.00 5.42
C GLU A 70 -11.71 4.39 5.55
N PHE A 71 -11.21 4.75 6.74
CA PHE A 71 -10.41 5.98 6.90
C PHE A 71 -9.02 5.88 6.24
N ILE A 72 -8.41 4.69 6.24
CA ILE A 72 -7.17 4.44 5.49
C ILE A 72 -7.48 4.53 4.00
N LEU A 73 -8.56 3.89 3.54
CA LEU A 73 -8.97 3.98 2.14
C LEU A 73 -9.27 5.42 1.70
N ALA A 74 -9.91 6.21 2.56
CA ALA A 74 -10.11 7.65 2.33
C ALA A 74 -8.79 8.40 2.18
N SER A 75 -7.81 8.12 3.04
CA SER A 75 -6.46 8.67 2.96
C SER A 75 -5.75 8.26 1.66
N ASP A 76 -5.95 7.02 1.22
CA ASP A 76 -5.37 6.48 -0.01
C ASP A 76 -5.89 7.20 -1.25
N VAL A 77 -7.22 7.30 -1.42
CA VAL A 77 -7.84 7.92 -2.62
C VAL A 77 -7.69 9.44 -2.66
N LEU A 78 -7.44 10.08 -1.51
CA LEU A 78 -7.08 11.49 -1.42
C LEU A 78 -5.57 11.73 -1.63
N GLY A 79 -4.78 10.68 -1.79
CA GLY A 79 -3.33 10.73 -1.99
C GLY A 79 -2.53 11.06 -0.72
N LEU A 80 -3.17 11.18 0.44
CA LEU A 80 -2.51 11.50 1.71
C LEU A 80 -1.58 10.37 2.14
N SER A 81 -1.98 9.11 1.99
CA SER A 81 -1.14 7.96 2.36
C SER A 81 0.17 7.96 1.59
N MET A 82 0.10 8.15 0.26
CA MET A 82 1.30 8.20 -0.58
C MET A 82 2.15 9.44 -0.26
N LEU A 83 1.54 10.59 0.00
CA LEU A 83 2.28 11.78 0.44
C LEU A 83 3.04 11.54 1.75
N VAL A 84 2.39 10.91 2.75
CA VAL A 84 3.03 10.58 4.03
C VAL A 84 4.20 9.61 3.81
N VAL A 85 4.05 8.61 2.94
CA VAL A 85 5.15 7.71 2.56
C VAL A 85 6.31 8.52 1.96
N GLN A 86 6.05 9.41 1.01
CA GLN A 86 7.11 10.22 0.37
C GLN A 86 7.83 11.17 1.35
N LEU A 87 7.11 11.70 2.35
CA LEU A 87 7.69 12.59 3.36
C LEU A 87 8.62 11.84 4.34
N ASN A 88 8.30 10.59 4.68
CA ASN A 88 9.02 9.82 5.71
C ASN A 88 10.04 8.82 5.13
N HIS A 89 9.86 8.40 3.88
CA HIS A 89 10.75 7.49 3.16
C HIS A 89 11.49 8.25 2.04
N ARG A 90 12.16 9.35 2.43
CA ARG A 90 13.16 10.00 1.57
C ARG A 90 14.41 9.13 1.53
N LEU A 91 14.33 8.11 0.69
CA LEU A 91 15.44 7.20 0.47
C LEU A 91 16.42 7.81 -0.53
N ASP A 92 17.65 7.30 -0.53
CA ASP A 92 18.61 7.53 -1.60
C ASP A 92 17.96 7.17 -2.95
N PRO A 93 18.16 7.96 -4.03
CA PRO A 93 17.59 7.67 -5.35
C PRO A 93 17.95 6.29 -5.91
N ALA A 94 19.05 5.68 -5.45
CA ALA A 94 19.44 4.32 -5.83
C ALA A 94 18.74 3.22 -5.00
N ALA A 95 18.08 3.55 -3.89
CA ALA A 95 17.27 2.61 -3.13
C ALA A 95 15.97 2.27 -3.88
N THR A 96 15.41 1.09 -3.62
CA THR A 96 14.07 0.77 -4.15
C THR A 96 13.03 1.73 -3.57
N PRO A 97 12.19 2.35 -4.40
CA PRO A 97 11.19 3.29 -3.90
C PRO A 97 10.15 2.62 -2.99
N ALA A 98 9.83 3.28 -1.87
CA ALA A 98 8.71 2.88 -1.02
C ALA A 98 7.35 3.28 -1.64
N THR A 99 6.29 2.55 -1.30
CA THR A 99 4.90 2.89 -1.64
C THR A 99 3.96 2.61 -0.46
N VAL A 100 2.67 2.87 -0.62
CA VAL A 100 1.65 2.66 0.44
C VAL A 100 1.56 1.20 0.86
N LEU A 101 1.27 0.92 2.15
CA LEU A 101 1.03 -0.44 2.64
C LEU A 101 -0.27 -1.04 2.07
N GLY A 102 -1.30 -0.20 1.93
CA GLY A 102 -2.67 -0.64 1.64
C GLY A 102 -3.36 -1.28 2.84
N PRO A 103 -4.68 -1.53 2.76
CA PRO A 103 -5.48 -1.96 3.90
C PRO A 103 -5.50 -3.48 4.14
N PHE A 104 -4.81 -4.28 3.33
CA PHE A 104 -4.92 -5.75 3.33
C PHE A 104 -3.72 -6.49 3.94
N HIS A 105 -2.74 -5.76 4.47
CA HIS A 105 -1.67 -6.36 5.26
C HIS A 105 -2.23 -6.88 6.59
N VAL A 106 -1.85 -8.10 6.96
CA VAL A 106 -2.17 -8.67 8.28
C VAL A 106 -0.92 -9.31 8.84
N ASP A 107 -0.79 -9.30 10.16
CA ASP A 107 0.30 -9.99 10.84
C ASP A 107 0.12 -11.51 10.81
N GLY A 108 1.22 -12.24 11.04
CA GLY A 108 1.18 -13.70 11.20
C GLY A 108 1.19 -14.51 9.89
N SER A 109 1.57 -13.92 8.75
CA SER A 109 1.83 -14.66 7.51
C SER A 109 2.75 -15.88 7.76
N PRO A 110 2.46 -17.05 7.17
CA PRO A 110 3.26 -18.27 7.37
C PRO A 110 4.68 -18.10 6.82
N GLU A 111 5.67 -18.72 7.47
CA GLU A 111 7.04 -18.74 6.94
C GLU A 111 7.19 -19.85 5.88
N LEU A 112 7.72 -19.50 4.71
CA LEU A 112 8.01 -20.43 3.62
C LEU A 112 9.51 -20.38 3.25
N GLY A 113 10.03 -21.53 2.84
CA GLY A 113 11.39 -21.64 2.33
C GLY A 113 11.56 -21.03 0.94
N PHE A 114 12.79 -21.02 0.44
CA PHE A 114 13.11 -20.53 -0.91
C PHE A 114 12.27 -21.24 -1.98
N GLY A 115 11.37 -20.51 -2.65
CA GLY A 115 10.45 -21.07 -3.64
C GLY A 115 9.26 -21.84 -3.09
N GLY A 116 9.01 -21.80 -1.78
CA GLY A 116 7.77 -22.33 -1.20
C GLY A 116 6.54 -21.62 -1.79
N ASP A 117 5.46 -22.35 -2.01
CA ASP A 117 4.29 -21.85 -2.73
C ASP A 117 3.27 -21.20 -1.78
N MET A 118 3.16 -19.86 -1.79
CA MET A 118 2.19 -19.16 -0.96
C MET A 118 0.75 -19.20 -1.47
N SER A 119 0.52 -19.77 -2.65
CA SER A 119 -0.84 -19.95 -3.17
C SER A 119 -1.59 -21.09 -2.49
N ASP A 120 -0.87 -22.06 -1.90
CA ASP A 120 -1.43 -23.21 -1.19
C ASP A 120 -2.66 -23.86 -1.89
N GLY A 121 -2.56 -24.02 -3.21
CA GLY A 121 -3.62 -24.64 -4.04
C GLY A 121 -4.69 -23.69 -4.58
N VAL A 122 -4.60 -22.38 -4.30
CA VAL A 122 -5.44 -21.37 -4.97
C VAL A 122 -5.17 -21.39 -6.48
N ALA A 123 -6.23 -21.46 -7.26
CA ALA A 123 -6.14 -21.55 -8.72
C ALA A 123 -5.54 -20.28 -9.33
N GLY A 124 -4.61 -20.46 -10.26
CA GLY A 124 -4.01 -19.37 -11.04
C GLY A 124 -2.78 -19.85 -11.81
N THR A 125 -2.27 -18.99 -12.69
CA THR A 125 -1.01 -19.29 -13.41
C THR A 125 0.16 -19.13 -12.44
N PRO A 126 1.01 -20.15 -12.25
CA PRO A 126 2.16 -20.04 -11.34
C PRO A 126 3.07 -18.87 -11.70
N LEU A 127 3.49 -18.12 -10.69
CA LEU A 127 4.37 -16.95 -10.79
C LEU A 127 5.56 -17.16 -9.86
N TYR A 128 6.76 -16.98 -10.41
CA TYR A 128 8.00 -16.93 -9.65
C TYR A 128 8.60 -15.53 -9.72
N ILE A 129 8.76 -14.89 -8.56
CA ILE A 129 9.42 -13.60 -8.43
C ILE A 129 10.79 -13.84 -7.79
N THR A 130 11.84 -13.45 -8.51
CA THR A 130 13.22 -13.76 -8.13
C THR A 130 14.12 -12.54 -8.23
N GLY A 131 15.19 -12.55 -7.44
CA GLY A 131 16.25 -11.55 -7.55
C GLY A 131 17.12 -11.56 -6.31
N THR A 132 17.77 -10.42 -6.07
CA THR A 132 18.64 -10.20 -4.92
C THR A 132 18.20 -9.01 -4.10
N VAL A 133 18.39 -9.08 -2.79
CA VAL A 133 18.34 -7.92 -1.90
C VAL A 133 19.77 -7.47 -1.65
N ARG A 134 20.05 -6.19 -1.87
CA ARG A 134 21.39 -5.59 -1.69
C ARG A 134 21.31 -4.25 -0.98
N SER A 135 22.43 -3.81 -0.43
CA SER A 135 22.64 -2.45 0.08
C SER A 135 22.92 -1.47 -1.06
N LEU A 136 22.93 -0.17 -0.75
CA LEU A 136 23.29 0.92 -1.68
C LEU A 136 24.69 0.77 -2.29
N ASP A 137 25.63 0.14 -1.58
CA ASP A 137 26.99 -0.12 -2.06
C ASP A 137 27.11 -1.41 -2.90
N GLY A 138 26.00 -2.13 -3.11
CA GLY A 138 25.96 -3.39 -3.85
C GLY A 138 26.19 -4.64 -3.02
N THR A 139 26.48 -4.51 -1.71
CA THR A 139 26.67 -5.66 -0.82
C THR A 139 25.37 -6.47 -0.72
N PRO A 140 25.40 -7.80 -0.93
CA PRO A 140 24.22 -8.63 -0.74
C PRO A 140 23.73 -8.64 0.71
N VAL A 141 22.42 -8.62 0.92
CA VAL A 141 21.79 -8.59 2.24
C VAL A 141 21.08 -9.92 2.50
N GLY A 142 21.74 -10.80 3.26
CA GLY A 142 21.18 -12.07 3.72
C GLY A 142 20.27 -11.93 4.94
N ASP A 143 19.43 -12.94 5.15
CA ASP A 143 18.44 -13.02 6.24
C ASP A 143 17.45 -11.84 6.30
N ALA A 144 17.26 -11.13 5.18
CA ALA A 144 16.19 -10.18 5.06
C ALA A 144 14.86 -10.90 4.94
N VAL A 145 13.89 -10.52 5.78
CA VAL A 145 12.52 -11.02 5.72
C VAL A 145 11.79 -10.28 4.62
N LEU A 146 11.14 -11.02 3.71
CA LEU A 146 10.18 -10.51 2.74
C LEU A 146 8.79 -11.01 3.17
N ASP A 147 7.98 -10.15 3.78
CA ASP A 147 6.55 -10.41 3.99
C ASP A 147 5.79 -10.01 2.73
N VAL A 148 5.14 -10.98 2.09
CA VAL A 148 4.57 -10.85 0.74
C VAL A 148 3.08 -11.16 0.82
N TRP A 149 2.25 -10.36 0.14
CA TRP A 149 0.82 -10.60 0.01
C TRP A 149 0.30 -10.06 -1.33
N GLN A 150 -0.82 -10.61 -1.82
CA GLN A 150 -1.45 -10.18 -3.07
C GLN A 150 -2.94 -10.57 -3.14
N ALA A 151 -3.65 -10.01 -4.11
CA ALA A 151 -4.95 -10.50 -4.54
C ALA A 151 -4.83 -11.80 -5.37
N ASP A 152 -5.92 -12.56 -5.43
CA ASP A 152 -6.04 -13.76 -6.26
C ASP A 152 -6.19 -13.46 -7.77
N ALA A 153 -6.35 -14.52 -8.57
CA ALA A 153 -6.54 -14.44 -10.02
C ALA A 153 -7.86 -13.78 -10.44
N ASP A 154 -8.80 -13.59 -9.52
CA ASP A 154 -10.06 -12.89 -9.74
C ASP A 154 -10.04 -11.44 -9.22
N GLY A 155 -8.98 -11.07 -8.47
CA GLY A 155 -8.78 -9.73 -7.92
C GLY A 155 -9.34 -9.57 -6.51
N ASN A 156 -9.41 -10.64 -5.71
CA ASN A 156 -9.92 -10.59 -4.35
C ASN A 156 -8.83 -10.88 -3.31
N TYR A 157 -8.86 -10.13 -2.21
CA TYR A 157 -8.26 -10.54 -0.94
C TYR A 157 -9.25 -11.41 -0.14
N GLU A 158 -8.73 -12.25 0.75
CA GLU A 158 -9.58 -13.08 1.63
C GLU A 158 -10.54 -12.24 2.47
N ALA A 159 -10.12 -11.04 2.90
CA ALA A 159 -10.96 -10.13 3.69
C ALA A 159 -12.23 -9.70 2.95
N GLN A 160 -12.26 -9.85 1.63
CA GLN A 160 -13.40 -9.52 0.77
C GLN A 160 -14.31 -10.72 0.49
N LEU A 161 -13.91 -11.94 0.88
CA LEU A 161 -14.64 -13.18 0.65
C LEU A 161 -15.29 -13.65 1.94
N GLY A 162 -16.60 -13.43 2.07
CA GLY A 162 -17.34 -13.76 3.29
C GLY A 162 -17.38 -15.24 3.70
N GLU A 163 -16.90 -16.15 2.84
CA GLU A 163 -16.84 -17.60 3.11
C GLU A 163 -15.41 -18.11 3.41
N VAL A 164 -14.39 -17.23 3.37
CA VAL A 164 -12.98 -17.60 3.57
C VAL A 164 -12.45 -16.95 4.84
N ASP A 165 -12.30 -17.76 5.90
CA ASP A 165 -11.73 -17.30 7.18
C ASP A 165 -10.19 -17.44 7.22
N GLU A 166 -9.60 -18.23 6.32
CA GLU A 166 -8.17 -18.49 6.28
C GLU A 166 -7.41 -17.44 5.46
N ALA A 167 -6.36 -16.89 6.05
CA ALA A 167 -5.45 -15.99 5.36
C ALA A 167 -4.69 -16.75 4.26
N ARG A 168 -4.68 -16.23 3.04
CA ARG A 168 -4.14 -16.92 1.85
C ARG A 168 -3.37 -15.96 0.96
N LEU A 169 -2.56 -16.49 0.03
CA LEU A 169 -1.72 -15.71 -0.89
C LEU A 169 -0.80 -14.73 -0.15
N ARG A 170 -0.32 -15.15 1.02
CA ARG A 170 0.60 -14.42 1.86
C ARG A 170 1.62 -15.34 2.49
N ALA A 171 2.86 -14.89 2.59
CA ALA A 171 3.93 -15.64 3.25
C ALA A 171 5.12 -14.74 3.57
N LYS A 172 5.92 -15.17 4.55
CA LYS A 172 7.23 -14.62 4.87
C LYS A 172 8.31 -15.51 4.28
N TYR A 173 9.17 -14.92 3.47
CA TYR A 173 10.37 -15.54 2.93
C TYR A 173 11.62 -14.91 3.56
N ARG A 174 12.77 -15.58 3.44
CA ARG A 174 14.07 -15.02 3.85
C ARG A 174 15.07 -15.07 2.71
N THR A 175 15.84 -14.01 2.55
CA THR A 175 16.96 -14.01 1.61
C THR A 175 18.04 -14.99 2.08
N ARG A 176 18.69 -15.64 1.11
CA ARG A 176 19.88 -16.45 1.35
C ARG A 176 21.08 -15.56 1.68
N ALA A 177 22.18 -16.17 2.11
CA ALA A 177 23.40 -15.43 2.49
C ALA A 177 23.99 -14.56 1.36
N ASP A 178 23.73 -14.91 0.11
CA ASP A 178 24.09 -14.15 -1.09
C ASP A 178 23.02 -13.11 -1.50
N GLY A 179 22.06 -12.83 -0.63
CA GLY A 179 20.94 -11.91 -0.87
C GLY A 179 19.85 -12.46 -1.77
N ALA A 180 19.98 -13.68 -2.31
CA ALA A 180 19.01 -14.22 -3.26
C ALA A 180 17.66 -14.57 -2.59
N TYR A 181 16.56 -14.29 -3.29
CA TYR A 181 15.22 -14.70 -2.89
C TYR A 181 14.46 -15.36 -4.06
N CYS A 182 13.47 -16.19 -3.72
CA CYS A 182 12.52 -16.78 -4.65
C CYS A 182 11.16 -16.88 -3.97
N VAL A 183 10.23 -16.06 -4.44
CA VAL A 183 8.81 -16.09 -4.05
C VAL A 183 8.06 -16.88 -5.12
N ARG A 184 7.25 -17.85 -4.68
CA ARG A 184 6.37 -18.62 -5.58
C ARG A 184 4.91 -18.38 -5.18
N THR A 185 4.10 -18.05 -6.18
CA THR A 185 2.69 -17.65 -6.04
C THR A 185 1.96 -17.88 -7.36
N ILE A 186 0.82 -17.22 -7.56
CA ILE A 186 0.09 -17.12 -8.83
C ILE A 186 0.09 -15.68 -9.35
N THR A 187 -0.09 -15.49 -10.66
CA THR A 187 -0.21 -14.16 -11.27
C THR A 187 -1.40 -13.39 -10.68
N PRO A 188 -1.20 -12.21 -10.05
CA PRO A 188 -2.28 -11.40 -9.51
C PRO A 188 -3.10 -10.77 -10.65
N LYS A 189 -4.34 -10.43 -10.35
CA LYS A 189 -5.16 -9.57 -11.20
C LYS A 189 -5.29 -8.17 -10.60
N GLY A 190 -5.39 -7.15 -11.46
CA GLY A 190 -5.81 -5.81 -11.02
C GLY A 190 -7.24 -5.86 -10.47
N TYR A 191 -7.53 -5.03 -9.47
CA TYR A 191 -8.77 -5.12 -8.72
C TYR A 191 -9.33 -3.75 -8.36
N SER A 192 -10.63 -3.70 -8.06
CA SER A 192 -11.29 -2.51 -7.54
C SER A 192 -11.04 -2.36 -6.05
N ILE A 193 -10.82 -1.13 -5.57
CA ILE A 193 -10.98 -0.84 -4.13
C ILE A 193 -12.41 -1.17 -3.67
N PRO A 194 -12.67 -1.34 -2.37
CA PRO A 194 -14.04 -1.44 -1.85
C PRO A 194 -14.89 -0.24 -2.29
N MET A 195 -16.02 -0.53 -2.95
CA MET A 195 -16.93 0.50 -3.49
C MET A 195 -18.27 0.56 -2.74
N ASP A 196 -18.52 -0.34 -1.81
CA ASP A 196 -19.77 -0.45 -1.04
C ASP A 196 -19.84 0.50 0.18
N GLY A 197 -18.83 1.35 0.38
CA GLY A 197 -18.76 2.31 1.49
C GLY A 197 -18.74 3.79 1.05
N PRO A 198 -18.60 4.71 2.02
CA PRO A 198 -18.55 6.15 1.79
C PRO A 198 -17.47 6.59 0.79
N VAL A 199 -16.30 5.93 0.76
CA VAL A 199 -15.28 6.23 -0.25
C VAL A 199 -15.79 5.89 -1.65
N GLY A 200 -16.42 4.72 -1.81
CA GLY A 200 -17.04 4.33 -3.07
C GLY A 200 -18.11 5.32 -3.54
N ASP A 201 -18.94 5.81 -2.63
CA ASP A 201 -19.96 6.83 -2.93
C ASP A 201 -19.36 8.15 -3.41
N LEU A 202 -18.21 8.55 -2.88
CA LEU A 202 -17.48 9.73 -3.35
C LEU A 202 -16.86 9.47 -4.73
N ILE A 203 -16.18 8.34 -4.91
CA ILE A 203 -15.50 7.99 -6.17
C ILE A 203 -16.52 7.89 -7.32
N ARG A 204 -17.71 7.33 -7.10
CA ARG A 204 -18.80 7.28 -8.10
C ARG A 204 -19.23 8.64 -8.64
N GLN A 205 -18.98 9.73 -7.90
CA GLN A 205 -19.31 11.09 -8.31
C GLN A 205 -18.21 11.72 -9.17
N THR A 206 -17.13 10.99 -9.46
CA THR A 206 -15.97 11.48 -10.19
C THR A 206 -15.69 10.62 -11.42
N GLY A 207 -14.78 11.09 -12.29
CA GLY A 207 -14.20 10.28 -13.37
C GLY A 207 -13.00 9.43 -12.94
N ILE A 208 -12.71 9.33 -11.65
CA ILE A 208 -11.56 8.58 -11.12
C ILE A 208 -11.85 7.08 -11.28
N SER A 209 -10.92 6.35 -11.88
CA SER A 209 -10.94 4.89 -11.90
C SER A 209 -10.80 4.37 -10.47
N HIS A 210 -11.65 3.43 -10.04
CA HIS A 210 -11.54 2.78 -8.73
C HIS A 210 -10.63 1.55 -8.75
N PHE A 211 -9.91 1.33 -9.84
CA PHE A 211 -9.05 0.17 -10.01
C PHE A 211 -7.60 0.43 -9.61
N ARG A 212 -6.98 -0.64 -9.12
CA ARG A 212 -5.55 -0.77 -8.94
C ARG A 212 -4.99 -1.73 -10.00
N PRO A 213 -3.82 -1.44 -10.59
CA PRO A 213 -3.14 -2.35 -11.51
C PRO A 213 -2.77 -3.67 -10.83
N ALA A 214 -2.48 -4.72 -11.60
CA ALA A 214 -2.01 -5.99 -11.05
C ALA A 214 -0.64 -5.80 -10.35
N HIS A 215 -0.54 -6.23 -9.09
CA HIS A 215 0.67 -6.07 -8.29
C HIS A 215 0.81 -7.11 -7.18
N VAL A 216 2.03 -7.25 -6.68
CA VAL A 216 2.38 -8.03 -5.49
C VAL A 216 3.01 -7.09 -4.46
N HIS A 217 2.56 -7.17 -3.21
CA HIS A 217 3.09 -6.36 -2.12
C HIS A 217 4.33 -7.01 -1.48
N PHE A 218 5.24 -6.17 -1.00
CA PHE A 218 6.43 -6.56 -0.27
C PHE A 218 6.65 -5.63 0.93
N LEU A 219 6.89 -6.23 2.09
CA LEU A 219 7.47 -5.56 3.24
C LEU A 219 8.80 -6.26 3.55
N LEU A 220 9.90 -5.53 3.34
CA LEU A 220 11.25 -6.00 3.60
C LEU A 220 11.74 -5.45 4.94
N ALA A 221 12.25 -6.34 5.79
CA ALA A 221 12.82 -5.98 7.08
C ALA A 221 14.07 -6.80 7.38
N VAL A 222 15.12 -6.12 7.86
CA VAL A 222 16.39 -6.71 8.27
C VAL A 222 17.14 -5.73 9.17
N ASP A 223 17.83 -6.24 10.18
CA ASP A 223 18.55 -5.40 11.14
C ASP A 223 19.60 -4.53 10.44
N GLY A 224 19.70 -3.26 10.84
CA GLY A 224 20.64 -2.29 10.28
C GLY A 224 20.15 -1.57 9.02
N TYR A 225 18.94 -1.88 8.53
CA TYR A 225 18.33 -1.22 7.36
C TYR A 225 16.98 -0.60 7.70
N ARG A 226 16.61 0.41 6.93
CA ARG A 226 15.25 0.99 6.95
C ARG A 226 14.27 -0.06 6.41
N PRO A 227 13.15 -0.34 7.11
CA PRO A 227 12.09 -1.17 6.54
C PRO A 227 11.58 -0.57 5.23
N LEU A 228 11.35 -1.43 4.24
CA LEU A 228 10.87 -1.05 2.92
C LEU A 228 9.50 -1.69 2.66
N ILE A 229 8.47 -0.86 2.56
CA ILE A 229 7.17 -1.26 2.05
C ILE A 229 7.10 -0.83 0.59
N THR A 230 6.88 -1.77 -0.33
CA THR A 230 6.84 -1.50 -1.77
C THR A 230 5.92 -2.50 -2.49
N HIS A 231 5.63 -2.24 -3.77
CA HIS A 231 4.89 -3.16 -4.64
C HIS A 231 5.69 -3.42 -5.90
N LEU A 232 5.51 -4.58 -6.53
CA LEU A 232 5.91 -4.82 -7.91
C LEU A 232 4.66 -4.89 -8.78
N PHE A 233 4.59 -4.01 -9.79
CA PHE A 233 3.48 -3.91 -10.72
C PHE A 233 3.80 -4.64 -12.02
N GLN A 234 2.84 -5.34 -12.60
CA GLN A 234 3.03 -6.00 -13.89
C GLN A 234 3.10 -4.96 -15.03
N GLU A 235 4.16 -5.04 -15.85
CA GLU A 235 4.29 -4.24 -17.07
C GLU A 235 3.11 -4.46 -18.02
N GLY A 236 2.55 -3.36 -18.53
CA GLY A 236 1.38 -3.39 -19.42
C GLY A 236 0.06 -3.70 -18.73
N ALA A 237 0.03 -3.80 -17.40
CA ALA A 237 -1.23 -3.93 -16.66
C ALA A 237 -2.15 -2.72 -16.90
N GLN A 238 -3.46 -2.97 -16.90
CA GLN A 238 -4.45 -1.91 -16.92
C GLN A 238 -4.29 -1.02 -15.67
N TYR A 239 -4.55 0.28 -15.82
CA TYR A 239 -4.55 1.27 -14.74
C TYR A 239 -3.18 1.62 -14.13
N LEU A 240 -2.06 1.30 -14.78
CA LEU A 240 -0.73 1.72 -14.31
C LEU A 240 -0.59 3.25 -14.18
N ASP A 241 -1.19 4.01 -15.08
CA ASP A 241 -1.19 5.47 -15.13
C ASP A 241 -2.36 6.11 -14.36
N SER A 242 -3.25 5.30 -13.80
CA SER A 242 -4.47 5.74 -13.14
C SER A 242 -4.78 4.97 -11.85
N ASP A 243 -3.75 4.45 -11.16
CA ASP A 243 -3.90 3.74 -9.89
C ASP A 243 -4.60 4.64 -8.87
N VAL A 244 -5.77 4.21 -8.39
CA VAL A 244 -6.65 5.03 -7.54
C VAL A 244 -6.00 5.49 -6.23
N VAL A 245 -4.94 4.79 -5.79
CA VAL A 245 -4.20 5.11 -4.56
C VAL A 245 -2.83 5.75 -4.82
N PHE A 246 -2.54 6.12 -6.07
CA PHE A 246 -1.29 6.77 -6.48
C PHE A 246 -0.02 5.95 -6.15
N GLY A 247 -0.12 4.62 -6.13
CA GLY A 247 0.96 3.74 -5.67
C GLY A 247 2.01 3.39 -6.73
N THR A 248 1.74 3.66 -8.00
CA THR A 248 2.61 3.27 -9.12
C THR A 248 3.83 4.17 -9.24
N LYS A 249 4.98 3.55 -9.53
CA LYS A 249 6.26 4.20 -9.82
C LYS A 249 6.95 3.43 -10.93
N GLN A 250 7.61 4.13 -11.85
CA GLN A 250 8.22 3.51 -13.02
C GLN A 250 9.24 2.43 -12.64
N GLU A 251 10.01 2.66 -11.58
CA GLU A 251 11.03 1.75 -11.05
C GLU A 251 10.45 0.47 -10.43
N LEU A 252 9.13 0.43 -10.22
CA LEU A 252 8.40 -0.68 -9.63
C LEU A 252 7.58 -1.46 -10.68
N VAL A 253 7.65 -1.07 -11.96
CA VAL A 253 7.02 -1.79 -13.07
C VAL A 253 7.96 -2.88 -13.56
N VAL A 254 7.49 -4.12 -13.58
CA VAL A 254 8.30 -5.32 -13.82
C VAL A 254 7.67 -6.19 -14.91
N ALA A 255 8.49 -6.68 -15.84
CA ALA A 255 8.05 -7.63 -16.85
C ALA A 255 7.67 -8.98 -16.23
N PHE A 256 6.47 -9.46 -16.57
CA PHE A 256 5.96 -10.77 -16.17
C PHE A 256 6.06 -11.68 -17.39
N GLU A 257 7.17 -12.40 -17.50
CA GLU A 257 7.55 -13.15 -18.70
C GLU A 257 6.94 -14.56 -18.68
N PRO A 258 6.12 -14.94 -19.67
CA PRO A 258 5.63 -16.30 -19.78
C PRO A 258 6.76 -17.29 -20.04
N ARG A 259 6.59 -18.50 -19.48
CA ARG A 259 7.49 -19.64 -19.60
C ARG A 259 6.68 -20.88 -19.92
N GLU A 260 7.22 -21.70 -20.81
CA GLU A 260 6.69 -23.04 -21.08
C GLU A 260 6.96 -23.99 -19.88
N PRO A 261 6.26 -25.14 -19.80
CA PRO A 261 6.59 -26.18 -18.84
C PRO A 261 8.08 -26.54 -18.86
N GLY A 262 8.67 -26.71 -17.68
CA GLY A 262 10.09 -26.98 -17.53
C GLY A 262 10.69 -26.48 -16.22
N PRO A 263 12.03 -26.37 -16.14
CA PRO A 263 12.74 -26.02 -14.90
C PRO A 263 12.31 -24.68 -14.32
N THR A 264 12.17 -24.62 -13.00
CA THR A 264 11.75 -23.42 -12.26
C THR A 264 12.89 -22.86 -11.40
N PRO A 265 12.85 -21.55 -11.03
CA PRO A 265 13.97 -20.89 -10.34
C PRO A 265 14.25 -21.38 -8.92
N ASP A 266 13.30 -22.08 -8.31
CA ASP A 266 13.43 -22.78 -7.02
C ASP A 266 14.26 -24.09 -7.12
N GLY A 267 14.66 -24.49 -8.33
CA GLY A 267 15.36 -25.75 -8.60
C GLY A 267 14.42 -26.92 -8.87
N GLY A 268 13.11 -26.66 -8.97
CA GLY A 268 12.10 -27.64 -9.34
C GLY A 268 11.80 -27.68 -10.84
N GLU A 269 10.61 -28.19 -11.16
CA GLU A 269 10.07 -28.26 -12.52
C GLU A 269 8.56 -27.97 -12.47
N SER A 270 8.07 -27.18 -13.43
CA SER A 270 6.65 -26.93 -13.64
C SER A 270 6.12 -27.78 -14.79
N ALA A 271 5.07 -28.55 -14.55
CA ALA A 271 4.38 -29.34 -15.58
C ALA A 271 3.43 -28.48 -16.45
N VAL A 272 3.20 -27.22 -16.08
CA VAL A 272 2.32 -26.28 -16.76
C VAL A 272 3.07 -24.99 -17.12
N PRO A 273 2.56 -24.19 -18.08
CA PRO A 273 3.09 -22.85 -18.31
C PRO A 273 3.07 -22.02 -17.02
N TRP A 274 4.10 -21.20 -16.84
CA TRP A 274 4.29 -20.37 -15.65
C TRP A 274 4.83 -19.00 -16.05
N VAL A 275 4.97 -18.09 -15.09
CA VAL A 275 5.41 -16.71 -15.32
C VAL A 275 6.61 -16.40 -14.44
N GLN A 276 7.60 -15.70 -14.99
CA GLN A 276 8.75 -15.21 -14.25
C GLN A 276 8.75 -13.69 -14.16
N ALA A 277 8.96 -13.16 -12.96
CA ALA A 277 9.34 -11.77 -12.73
C ALA A 277 10.73 -11.72 -12.08
N ARG A 278 11.56 -10.75 -12.50
CA ARG A 278 12.90 -10.52 -11.93
C ARG A 278 13.00 -9.11 -11.38
N TYR A 279 13.38 -9.00 -10.11
CA TYR A 279 13.54 -7.70 -9.46
C TYR A 279 14.59 -7.74 -8.36
N ASP A 280 15.52 -6.78 -8.39
CA ASP A 280 16.48 -6.62 -7.29
C ASP A 280 16.06 -5.49 -6.37
N PHE A 281 15.91 -5.80 -5.09
CA PHE A 281 15.64 -4.79 -4.07
C PHE A 281 16.94 -4.16 -3.58
N VAL A 282 16.93 -2.84 -3.44
CA VAL A 282 18.03 -2.07 -2.85
C VAL A 282 17.55 -1.43 -1.56
N LEU A 283 18.11 -1.87 -0.43
CA LEU A 283 17.78 -1.37 0.90
C LEU A 283 18.72 -0.25 1.31
N GLN A 284 18.15 0.75 1.98
CA GLN A 284 18.90 1.83 2.60
C GLN A 284 19.27 1.47 4.04
N PRO A 285 20.54 1.61 4.45
CA PRO A 285 20.95 1.50 5.85
C PRO A 285 20.19 2.46 6.77
N ALA A 286 19.97 2.06 8.04
CA ALA A 286 19.15 2.78 9.03
C ALA A 286 19.57 4.25 9.26
#